data_AF-A0AAW6NK18-F1
#
_entry.id   AF-A0AAW6NK18-F1
#
_cell.length_a   1.000
_cell.length_b   1.000
_cell.length_c   1.000
_cell.angle_alpha   90.00
_cell.angle_beta   90.00
_cell.angle_gamma   90.00
#
_symmetry.space_group_name_H-M   'P 1'
#
loop_
_entity.id
_entity.type
_entity.pdbx_description
1 polymer ?
#
loop_
_entity_poly.entity_id
_entity_poly.type
_entity_poly.pdbx_seq_one_letter_code
_entity_poly.pdbx_strand_id
1 'polypeptide(L)'
;YLPEALLNYLVRLGWAHGDQEIFSREEMIELFSLNSVSKSASAFNTDKLLWLNHHYINTMQPEYVATYLQWHIEQANIDTRTGPELADLVKLLGERCKTLKEIAESCRYFYEEFDAFDADAAKKHLRPVARQPLEVVRDKLEAITEWTAENVHHAIQATADELEIGMGKVGMPLRVAVTGAGQSPALDVTVHAIGKSRSVARINKALDFIAERESQQ
;
A
#
# COMPACT_ATOMS: atom_id res chain seq x y z
N TYR A 1 -11.64 -9.40 -8.33
CA TYR A 1 -11.50 -8.47 -9.47
C TYR A 1 -12.70 -7.55 -9.47
N LEU A 2 -12.54 -6.30 -9.92
CA LEU A 2 -13.67 -5.40 -10.15
C LEU A 2 -14.53 -5.93 -11.32
N PRO A 3 -15.86 -5.76 -11.26
CA PRO A 3 -16.75 -6.21 -12.32
C PRO A 3 -16.38 -5.64 -13.69
N GLU A 4 -15.99 -4.37 -13.76
CA GLU A 4 -15.61 -3.66 -15.00
C GLU A 4 -14.39 -4.30 -15.64
N ALA A 5 -13.37 -4.60 -14.83
CA ALA A 5 -12.17 -5.28 -15.30
C ALA A 5 -12.47 -6.65 -15.89
N LEU A 6 -13.36 -7.40 -15.22
CA LEU A 6 -13.76 -8.73 -15.69
C LEU A 6 -14.59 -8.64 -16.98
N LEU A 7 -15.55 -7.72 -17.05
CA LEU A 7 -16.37 -7.50 -18.25
C LEU A 7 -15.50 -7.04 -19.44
N ASN A 8 -14.63 -6.06 -19.23
CA ASN A 8 -13.69 -5.59 -20.25
C ASN A 8 -12.81 -6.75 -20.74
N TYR A 9 -12.29 -7.55 -19.81
CA TYR A 9 -11.45 -8.68 -20.16
C TYR A 9 -12.22 -9.72 -20.99
N LEU A 10 -13.42 -10.10 -20.55
CA LEU A 10 -14.25 -11.11 -21.21
C LEU A 10 -14.69 -10.66 -22.61
N VAL A 11 -15.12 -9.40 -22.76
CA VAL A 11 -15.48 -8.88 -24.08
C VAL A 11 -14.25 -8.87 -25.00
N ARG A 12 -13.07 -8.51 -24.48
CA ARG A 12 -11.81 -8.47 -25.25
C ARG A 12 -11.23 -9.83 -25.62
N LEU A 13 -11.70 -10.93 -25.03
CA LEU A 13 -11.33 -12.26 -25.51
C LEU A 13 -11.85 -12.46 -26.94
N GLY A 14 -13.12 -12.17 -27.20
CA GLY A 14 -13.74 -12.47 -28.49
C GLY A 14 -13.94 -11.26 -29.40
N TRP A 15 -13.90 -10.04 -28.89
CA TRP A 15 -14.30 -8.84 -29.62
C TRP A 15 -13.22 -7.76 -29.54
N ALA A 16 -13.06 -6.98 -30.61
CA ALA A 16 -12.09 -5.89 -30.70
C ALA A 16 -12.72 -4.63 -31.32
N HIS A 17 -12.19 -3.47 -30.95
CA HIS A 17 -12.52 -2.18 -31.55
C HIS A 17 -11.24 -1.38 -31.78
N GLY A 18 -10.66 -1.51 -32.98
CA GLY A 18 -9.33 -0.98 -33.26
C GLY A 18 -8.28 -1.50 -32.27
N ASP A 19 -7.44 -0.59 -31.78
CA ASP A 19 -6.40 -0.87 -30.78
C ASP A 19 -6.83 -0.56 -29.34
N GLN A 20 -8.11 -0.20 -29.10
CA GLN A 20 -8.61 0.12 -27.77
C GLN A 20 -8.66 -1.15 -26.90
N GLU A 21 -8.11 -1.06 -25.68
CA GLU A 21 -8.04 -2.18 -24.74
C GLU A 21 -8.87 -1.96 -23.46
N ILE A 22 -9.11 -0.69 -23.11
CA ILE A 22 -9.87 -0.28 -21.93
C ILE A 22 -11.23 0.27 -22.38
N PHE A 23 -12.31 -0.23 -21.80
CA PHE A 23 -13.68 0.18 -22.15
C PHE A 23 -14.52 0.39 -20.89
N SER A 24 -15.19 1.53 -20.79
CA SER A 24 -16.33 1.67 -19.88
C SER A 24 -17.44 0.69 -20.26
N ARG A 25 -18.37 0.43 -19.34
CA ARG A 25 -19.53 -0.41 -19.62
C ARG A 25 -20.40 0.21 -20.72
N GLU A 26 -20.49 1.53 -20.74
CA GLU A 26 -21.21 2.32 -21.73
C GLU A 26 -20.60 2.15 -23.12
N GLU A 27 -19.27 2.26 -23.24
CA GLU A 27 -18.56 2.00 -24.50
C GLU A 27 -18.74 0.55 -24.97
N MET A 28 -18.71 -0.42 -24.05
CA MET A 28 -18.99 -1.82 -24.42
C MET A 28 -20.40 -1.98 -24.99
N ILE A 29 -21.41 -1.27 -24.48
CA ILE A 29 -22.79 -1.34 -25.00
C ILE A 29 -22.89 -0.65 -26.37
N GLU A 30 -22.28 0.53 -26.52
CA GLU A 30 -22.38 1.35 -27.72
C GLU A 30 -21.60 0.75 -28.91
N LEU A 31 -20.40 0.25 -28.65
CA LEU A 31 -19.46 -0.19 -29.70
C LEU A 31 -19.61 -1.67 -30.06
N PHE A 32 -20.30 -2.46 -29.24
CA PHE A 32 -20.39 -3.89 -29.47
C PHE A 32 -21.18 -4.23 -30.74
N SER A 33 -20.62 -5.14 -31.53
CA SER A 33 -21.25 -5.67 -32.72
C SER A 33 -20.84 -7.12 -32.92
N LEU A 34 -21.81 -7.98 -33.23
CA LEU A 34 -21.58 -9.40 -33.52
C LEU A 34 -20.65 -9.59 -34.73
N ASN A 35 -20.60 -8.64 -35.66
CA ASN A 35 -19.71 -8.71 -36.82
C ASN A 35 -18.23 -8.58 -36.44
N SER A 36 -17.93 -7.98 -35.28
CA SER A 36 -16.57 -7.79 -34.76
C SER A 36 -16.15 -8.87 -33.77
N VAL A 37 -16.95 -9.94 -33.63
CA VAL A 37 -16.62 -11.09 -32.80
C VAL A 37 -15.79 -12.09 -33.61
N SER A 38 -14.61 -12.44 -33.10
CA SER A 38 -13.71 -13.43 -33.69
C SER A 38 -14.34 -14.82 -33.66
N LYS A 39 -14.10 -15.59 -34.73
CA LYS A 39 -14.47 -17.01 -34.82
C LYS A 39 -13.41 -17.94 -34.23
N SER A 40 -12.22 -17.43 -33.93
CA SER A 40 -11.15 -18.21 -33.30
C SER A 40 -11.32 -18.29 -31.79
N ALA A 41 -10.87 -19.39 -31.20
CA ALA A 41 -10.80 -19.53 -29.75
C ALA A 41 -9.76 -18.56 -29.18
N SER A 42 -10.10 -17.95 -28.04
CA SER A 42 -9.22 -17.03 -27.34
C SER A 42 -8.67 -17.68 -26.08
N ALA A 43 -7.36 -17.55 -25.89
CA ALA A 43 -6.68 -18.08 -24.72
C ALA A 43 -6.85 -17.12 -23.53
N PHE A 44 -7.06 -17.70 -22.35
CA PHE A 44 -7.11 -16.94 -21.11
C PHE A 44 -5.69 -16.48 -20.75
N ASN A 45 -5.49 -15.16 -20.69
CA ASN A 45 -4.29 -14.51 -20.19
C ASN A 45 -4.59 -13.79 -18.85
N THR A 46 -4.11 -14.33 -17.74
CA THR A 46 -4.33 -13.77 -16.39
C THR A 46 -3.57 -12.46 -16.17
N ASP A 47 -2.41 -12.27 -16.80
CA ASP A 47 -1.64 -11.03 -16.68
C ASP A 47 -2.39 -9.84 -17.28
N LYS A 48 -3.08 -10.05 -18.41
CA LYS A 48 -3.95 -9.03 -19.01
C LYS A 48 -5.14 -8.69 -18.13
N LEU A 49 -5.76 -9.69 -17.49
CA LEU A 49 -6.83 -9.45 -16.52
C LEU A 49 -6.32 -8.66 -15.29
N LEU A 50 -5.15 -9.00 -14.78
CA LEU A 50 -4.53 -8.25 -13.67
C LEU A 50 -4.19 -6.81 -14.08
N TRP A 51 -3.69 -6.60 -15.29
CA TRP A 51 -3.43 -5.25 -15.81
C TRP A 51 -4.70 -4.41 -15.93
N LEU A 52 -5.79 -4.97 -16.49
CA LEU A 52 -7.09 -4.30 -16.53
C LEU A 52 -7.59 -4.01 -15.11
N ASN A 53 -7.51 -4.98 -14.20
CA ASN A 53 -7.99 -4.80 -12.85
C ASN A 53 -7.22 -3.72 -12.08
N HIS A 54 -5.90 -3.66 -12.27
CA HIS A 54 -5.06 -2.58 -11.76
C HIS A 54 -5.47 -1.22 -12.34
N HIS A 55 -5.75 -1.15 -13.65
CA HIS A 55 -6.28 0.07 -14.27
C HIS A 55 -7.56 0.54 -13.57
N TYR A 56 -8.60 -0.31 -13.48
CA TYR A 56 -9.88 0.10 -12.87
C TYR A 56 -9.78 0.42 -11.38
N ILE A 57 -8.92 -0.26 -10.62
CA ILE A 57 -8.67 0.09 -9.20
C ILE A 57 -8.20 1.55 -9.08
N ASN A 58 -7.38 2.02 -10.02
CA ASN A 58 -6.74 3.34 -9.95
C ASN A 58 -7.51 4.44 -10.69
N THR A 59 -8.43 4.11 -11.60
CA THR A 59 -9.17 5.12 -12.40
C THR A 59 -10.62 5.29 -12.00
N MET A 60 -11.22 4.33 -11.30
CA MET A 60 -12.59 4.47 -10.80
C MET A 60 -12.64 5.31 -9.53
N GLN A 61 -13.85 5.78 -9.18
CA GLN A 61 -14.05 6.51 -7.93
C GLN A 61 -13.66 5.63 -6.72
N PRO A 62 -12.78 6.09 -5.82
CA PRO A 62 -12.28 5.28 -4.72
C PRO A 62 -13.39 4.74 -3.81
N GLU A 63 -14.45 5.51 -3.59
CA GLU A 63 -15.62 5.13 -2.79
C GLU A 63 -16.36 3.96 -3.43
N TYR A 64 -16.43 3.92 -4.77
CA TYR A 64 -17.00 2.80 -5.50
C TYR A 64 -16.14 1.54 -5.34
N VAL A 65 -14.83 1.66 -5.56
CA VAL A 65 -13.88 0.54 -5.39
C VAL A 65 -13.91 0.01 -3.96
N ALA A 66 -14.04 0.91 -2.97
CA ALA A 66 -14.12 0.57 -1.55
C ALA A 66 -15.31 -0.35 -1.22
N THR A 67 -16.44 -0.23 -1.93
CA THR A 67 -17.59 -1.14 -1.73
C THR A 67 -17.23 -2.60 -2.00
N TYR A 68 -16.35 -2.86 -2.97
CA TYR A 68 -15.85 -4.20 -3.27
C TYR A 68 -14.68 -4.60 -2.37
N LEU A 69 -13.87 -3.63 -1.95
CA LEU A 69 -12.79 -3.86 -0.98
C LEU A 69 -13.35 -4.35 0.37
N GLN A 70 -14.49 -3.81 0.80
CA GLN A 70 -15.17 -4.17 2.07
C GLN A 70 -15.30 -5.68 2.24
N TRP A 71 -15.74 -6.40 1.20
CA TRP A 71 -15.86 -7.85 1.26
C TRP A 71 -14.51 -8.54 1.58
N HIS A 72 -13.41 -8.08 0.96
CA HIS A 72 -12.08 -8.64 1.22
C HIS A 72 -11.57 -8.34 2.64
N ILE A 73 -11.88 -7.16 3.18
CA ILE A 73 -11.57 -6.77 4.56
C ILE A 73 -12.30 -7.68 5.55
N GLU A 74 -13.59 -7.95 5.31
CA GLU A 74 -14.39 -8.86 6.14
C GLU A 74 -13.87 -10.29 6.08
N GLN A 75 -13.54 -10.80 4.89
CA GLN A 75 -12.95 -12.14 4.74
C GLN A 75 -11.57 -12.24 5.41
N ALA A 76 -10.83 -11.14 5.49
CA ALA A 76 -9.55 -11.06 6.17
C ALA A 76 -9.68 -10.84 7.69
N ASN A 77 -10.91 -10.65 8.20
CA ASN A 77 -11.24 -10.36 9.59
C ASN A 77 -10.48 -9.16 10.17
N ILE A 78 -10.36 -8.10 9.37
CA ILE A 78 -9.67 -6.85 9.75
C ILE A 78 -10.68 -5.89 10.38
N ASP A 79 -10.40 -5.41 11.58
CA ASP A 79 -11.19 -4.38 12.26
C ASP A 79 -10.80 -2.98 11.77
N THR A 80 -11.70 -2.31 11.06
CA THR A 80 -11.40 -1.02 10.41
C THR A 80 -11.62 0.21 11.28
N ARG A 81 -12.04 0.06 12.54
CA ARG A 81 -12.45 1.18 13.41
C ARG A 81 -11.35 2.17 13.78
N THR A 82 -10.09 1.78 13.66
CA THR A 82 -8.93 2.55 14.19
C THR A 82 -7.93 2.97 13.12
N GLY A 83 -8.29 2.85 11.84
CA GLY A 83 -7.41 3.17 10.72
C GLY A 83 -8.11 4.07 9.68
N PRO A 84 -7.49 4.24 8.50
CA PRO A 84 -8.04 5.06 7.43
C PRO A 84 -9.35 4.48 6.89
N GLU A 85 -10.14 5.31 6.22
CA GLU A 85 -11.32 4.87 5.49
C GLU A 85 -10.91 3.97 4.30
N LEU A 86 -11.77 3.04 3.91
CA LEU A 86 -11.46 2.10 2.81
C LEU A 86 -11.22 2.81 1.47
N ALA A 87 -11.92 3.92 1.20
CA ALA A 87 -11.68 4.73 0.01
C ALA A 87 -10.26 5.34 0.01
N ASP A 88 -9.73 5.70 1.18
CA ASP A 88 -8.37 6.20 1.29
C ASP A 88 -7.35 5.07 1.15
N LEU A 89 -7.64 3.85 1.65
CA LEU A 89 -6.80 2.69 1.34
C LEU A 89 -6.67 2.44 -0.16
N VAL A 90 -7.75 2.56 -0.92
CA VAL A 90 -7.72 2.40 -2.38
C VAL A 90 -6.73 3.39 -3.00
N LYS A 91 -6.76 4.67 -2.59
CA LYS A 91 -5.82 5.69 -3.07
C LYS A 91 -4.38 5.38 -2.65
N LEU A 92 -4.18 4.91 -1.41
CA LEU A 92 -2.86 4.65 -0.83
C LEU A 92 -2.17 3.42 -1.41
N LEU A 93 -2.94 2.36 -1.68
CA LEU A 93 -2.42 1.03 -2.03
C LEU A 93 -2.70 0.64 -3.48
N GLY A 94 -3.65 1.30 -4.16
CA GLY A 94 -4.10 0.95 -5.50
C GLY A 94 -2.99 0.91 -6.55
N GLU A 95 -2.04 1.85 -6.49
CA GLU A 95 -0.93 1.88 -7.45
C GLU A 95 -0.01 0.66 -7.32
N ARG A 96 0.04 0.03 -6.14
CA ARG A 96 0.95 -1.08 -5.82
C ARG A 96 0.28 -2.45 -5.86
N CYS A 97 -1.05 -2.51 -5.76
CA CYS A 97 -1.82 -3.73 -5.67
C CYS A 97 -2.62 -3.98 -6.96
N LYS A 98 -2.49 -5.18 -7.54
CA LYS A 98 -3.22 -5.59 -8.74
C LYS A 98 -4.59 -6.16 -8.42
N THR A 99 -4.88 -6.48 -7.16
CA THR A 99 -6.17 -7.02 -6.71
C THR A 99 -6.63 -6.40 -5.39
N LEU A 100 -7.95 -6.41 -5.14
CA LEU A 100 -8.52 -5.95 -3.87
C LEU A 100 -8.11 -6.86 -2.69
N LYS A 101 -7.83 -8.14 -2.97
CA LYS A 101 -7.25 -9.06 -1.98
C LYS A 101 -5.86 -8.60 -1.54
N GLU A 102 -5.00 -8.22 -2.49
CA GLU A 102 -3.68 -7.67 -2.17
C GLU A 102 -3.77 -6.36 -1.37
N ILE A 103 -4.76 -5.50 -1.65
CA ILE A 103 -5.01 -4.29 -0.84
C ILE A 103 -5.36 -4.68 0.59
N ALA A 104 -6.31 -5.60 0.78
CA ALA A 104 -6.73 -6.06 2.11
C ALA A 104 -5.55 -6.69 2.89
N GLU A 105 -4.73 -7.51 2.25
CA GLU A 105 -3.54 -8.10 2.88
C GLU A 105 -2.48 -7.05 3.24
N SER A 106 -2.29 -6.05 2.36
CA SER A 106 -1.29 -4.99 2.55
C SER A 106 -1.71 -3.94 3.57
N CYS A 107 -3.01 -3.78 3.87
CA CYS A 107 -3.47 -2.71 4.75
C CYS A 107 -3.40 -3.03 6.25
N ARG A 108 -3.08 -4.27 6.63
CA ARG A 108 -3.15 -4.75 8.03
C ARG A 108 -2.43 -3.87 9.02
N TYR A 109 -1.23 -3.38 8.68
CA TYR A 109 -0.45 -2.54 9.58
C TYR A 109 -1.11 -1.18 9.90
N PHE A 110 -2.12 -0.75 9.13
CA PHE A 110 -2.93 0.42 9.47
C PHE A 110 -3.96 0.16 10.56
N TYR A 111 -4.36 -1.10 10.79
CA TYR A 111 -5.44 -1.45 11.71
C TYR A 111 -4.97 -2.28 12.90
N GLU A 112 -3.95 -3.10 12.69
CA GLU A 112 -3.48 -4.10 13.64
C GLU A 112 -2.09 -3.72 14.15
N GLU A 113 -1.78 -4.11 15.40
CA GLU A 113 -0.40 -4.20 15.87
C GLU A 113 0.23 -5.51 15.39
N PHE A 114 1.56 -5.54 15.32
CA PHE A 114 2.32 -6.74 14.95
C PHE A 114 3.23 -7.15 16.09
N ASP A 115 3.37 -8.46 16.32
CA ASP A 115 4.18 -9.00 17.42
C ASP A 115 5.67 -9.08 17.06
N ALA A 116 5.98 -9.35 15.79
CA ALA A 116 7.34 -9.52 15.31
C ALA A 116 7.60 -8.73 14.02
N PHE A 117 8.86 -8.36 13.80
CA PHE A 117 9.31 -7.82 12.52
C PHE A 117 9.57 -8.96 11.53
N ASP A 118 9.32 -8.71 10.24
CA ASP A 118 9.79 -9.57 9.16
C ASP A 118 11.31 -9.79 9.29
N ALA A 119 11.72 -11.06 9.33
CA ALA A 119 13.09 -11.43 9.69
C ALA A 119 14.12 -10.86 8.71
N ASP A 120 13.82 -10.87 7.41
CA ASP A 120 14.71 -10.39 6.37
C ASP A 120 14.81 -8.86 6.36
N ALA A 121 13.68 -8.15 6.51
CA ALA A 121 13.65 -6.71 6.62
C ALA A 121 14.36 -6.24 7.89
N ALA A 122 14.09 -6.86 9.03
CA ALA A 122 14.74 -6.55 10.30
C ALA A 122 16.25 -6.80 10.25
N LYS A 123 16.71 -7.91 9.67
CA LYS A 123 18.14 -8.20 9.48
C LYS A 123 18.85 -7.13 8.65
N LYS A 124 18.20 -6.60 7.61
CA LYS A 124 18.79 -5.62 6.69
C LYS A 124 18.74 -4.19 7.24
N HIS A 125 17.65 -3.82 7.90
CA HIS A 125 17.31 -2.42 8.20
C HIS A 125 17.29 -2.07 9.68
N LEU A 126 17.05 -3.03 10.59
CA LEU A 126 17.12 -2.81 12.05
C LEU A 126 18.47 -3.32 12.59
N ARG A 127 19.53 -2.63 12.18
CA ARG A 127 20.92 -2.87 12.63
C ARG A 127 21.34 -1.77 13.62
N PRO A 128 22.40 -1.95 14.43
CA PRO A 128 22.91 -0.93 15.36
C PRO A 128 22.99 0.50 14.79
N VAL A 129 23.47 0.63 13.55
CA VAL A 129 23.58 1.92 12.85
C VAL A 129 22.23 2.64 12.62
N ALA A 130 21.11 1.92 12.68
CA ALA A 130 19.77 2.49 12.53
C ALA A 130 19.23 3.11 13.82
N ARG A 131 19.87 2.87 14.98
CA ARG A 131 19.43 3.36 16.29
C ARG A 131 19.32 4.89 16.31
N GLN A 132 20.41 5.58 16.00
CA GLN A 132 20.45 7.05 16.03
C GLN A 132 19.42 7.69 15.07
N PRO A 133 19.32 7.26 13.78
CA PRO A 133 18.24 7.74 12.90
C PRO A 133 16.83 7.53 13.46
N LEU A 134 16.56 6.37 14.07
CA LEU A 134 15.26 6.05 14.64
C LEU A 134 14.93 6.89 15.88
N GLU A 135 15.91 7.13 16.76
CA GLU A 135 15.77 8.02 17.92
C GLU A 135 15.44 9.45 17.48
N VAL A 136 16.22 9.99 16.54
CA VAL A 136 16.02 11.38 16.08
C VAL A 136 14.68 11.54 15.37
N VAL A 137 14.29 10.61 14.49
CA VAL A 137 12.99 10.72 13.80
C VAL A 137 11.82 10.52 14.75
N ARG A 138 11.94 9.63 15.75
CA ARG A 138 10.93 9.47 16.80
C ARG A 138 10.68 10.79 17.51
N ASP A 139 11.75 11.45 17.97
CA ASP A 139 11.65 12.69 18.74
C ASP A 139 11.04 13.82 17.90
N LYS A 140 11.41 13.91 16.62
CA LYS A 140 10.81 14.88 15.69
C LYS A 140 9.33 14.60 15.42
N LEU A 141 8.94 13.34 15.21
CA LEU A 141 7.54 12.94 15.03
C LEU A 141 6.74 13.21 16.31
N GLU A 142 7.31 12.95 17.48
CA GLU A 142 6.68 13.23 18.77
C GLU A 142 6.49 14.74 19.01
N ALA A 143 7.37 15.58 18.46
CA ALA A 143 7.25 17.05 18.55
C ALA A 143 6.18 17.65 17.61
N ILE A 144 5.64 16.90 16.64
CA ILE A 144 4.62 17.42 15.70
C ILE A 144 3.34 17.76 16.46
N THR A 145 2.89 19.01 16.41
CA THR A 145 1.62 19.46 17.00
C THR A 145 0.43 19.19 16.09
N GLU A 146 0.58 19.45 14.79
CA GLU A 146 -0.44 19.22 13.77
C GLU A 146 -0.04 18.02 12.89
N TRP A 147 -0.72 16.88 13.07
CA TRP A 147 -0.36 15.62 12.43
C TRP A 147 -0.85 15.54 10.98
N THR A 148 -0.13 16.19 10.06
CA THR A 148 -0.38 16.17 8.61
C THR A 148 0.71 15.39 7.89
N ALA A 149 0.42 14.86 6.70
CA ALA A 149 1.41 14.16 5.87
C ALA A 149 2.64 15.04 5.54
N GLU A 150 2.43 16.34 5.32
CA GLU A 150 3.50 17.32 5.08
C GLU A 150 4.42 17.48 6.30
N ASN A 151 3.86 17.63 7.51
CA ASN A 151 4.66 17.75 8.72
C ASN A 151 5.43 16.45 9.03
N VAL A 152 4.82 15.29 8.76
CA VAL A 152 5.49 13.99 8.86
C VAL A 152 6.64 13.89 7.86
N HIS A 153 6.43 14.30 6.61
CA HIS A 153 7.46 14.36 5.59
C HIS A 153 8.65 15.23 6.03
N HIS A 154 8.36 16.44 6.52
CA HIS A 154 9.38 17.36 7.02
C HIS A 154 10.16 16.80 8.20
N ALA A 155 9.51 16.11 9.14
CA ALA A 155 10.21 15.47 10.26
C ALA A 155 11.19 14.39 9.76
N ILE A 156 10.79 13.56 8.81
CA ILE A 156 11.64 12.50 8.23
C ILE A 156 12.82 13.12 7.45
N GLN A 157 12.57 14.15 6.64
CA GLN A 157 13.60 14.86 5.87
C GLN A 157 14.59 15.58 6.79
N ALA A 158 14.10 16.29 7.80
CA ALA A 158 14.94 16.98 8.77
C ALA A 158 15.84 16.01 9.56
N THR A 159 15.41 14.77 9.81
CA THR A 159 16.31 13.75 10.39
C THR A 159 17.47 13.39 9.46
N ALA A 160 17.19 13.22 8.16
CA ALA A 160 18.23 12.90 7.18
C ALA A 160 19.24 14.05 7.06
N ASP A 161 18.74 15.28 7.04
CA ASP A 161 19.56 16.49 6.94
C ASP A 161 20.41 16.72 8.20
N GLU A 162 19.82 16.61 9.40
CA GLU A 162 20.52 16.80 10.69
C GLU A 162 21.66 15.79 10.89
N LEU A 163 21.44 14.54 10.47
CA LEU A 163 22.44 13.49 10.60
C LEU A 163 23.40 13.43 9.41
N GLU A 164 23.22 14.27 8.40
CA GLU A 164 23.98 14.28 7.14
C GLU A 164 24.02 12.89 6.46
N ILE A 165 22.90 12.16 6.51
CA ILE A 165 22.76 10.83 5.90
C ILE A 165 21.70 10.81 4.80
N GLY A 166 21.88 9.95 3.80
CA GLY A 166 20.89 9.81 2.74
C GLY A 166 19.55 9.29 3.25
N MET A 167 18.44 9.77 2.66
CA MET A 167 17.06 9.42 3.03
C MET A 167 16.81 7.91 3.19
N GLY A 168 17.44 7.06 2.38
CA GLY A 168 17.32 5.60 2.50
C GLY A 168 17.82 5.03 3.83
N LYS A 169 18.71 5.73 4.55
CA LYS A 169 19.22 5.35 5.88
C LYS A 169 18.27 5.72 7.02
N VAL A 170 17.35 6.67 6.82
CA VAL A 170 16.26 6.99 7.75
C VAL A 170 15.00 6.22 7.38
N GLY A 171 14.61 6.29 6.11
CA GLY A 171 13.33 5.81 5.62
C GLY A 171 13.17 4.30 5.68
N MET A 172 14.19 3.51 5.31
CA MET A 172 14.06 2.04 5.37
C MET A 172 13.93 1.50 6.79
N PRO A 173 14.77 1.91 7.77
CA PRO A 173 14.56 1.52 9.16
C PRO A 173 13.21 1.99 9.71
N LEU A 174 12.83 3.25 9.46
CA LEU A 174 11.54 3.78 9.91
C LEU A 174 10.36 3.00 9.30
N ARG A 175 10.43 2.63 8.02
CA ARG A 175 9.42 1.78 7.36
C ARG A 175 9.25 0.47 8.10
N VAL A 176 10.34 -0.27 8.33
CA VAL A 176 10.28 -1.54 9.06
C VAL A 176 9.77 -1.34 10.48
N ALA A 177 10.20 -0.26 11.13
CA ALA A 177 9.73 0.08 12.46
C ALA A 177 8.22 0.27 12.50
N VAL A 178 7.62 0.99 11.56
CA VAL A 178 6.18 1.35 11.63
C VAL A 178 5.26 0.32 10.99
N THR A 179 5.72 -0.51 10.06
CA THR A 179 4.87 -1.51 9.38
C THR A 179 5.15 -2.95 9.79
N GLY A 180 6.27 -3.20 10.48
CA GLY A 180 6.77 -4.55 10.72
C GLY A 180 7.50 -5.16 9.51
N ALA A 181 7.48 -4.53 8.34
CA ALA A 181 7.93 -5.10 7.08
C ALA A 181 8.66 -4.09 6.16
N GLY A 182 9.31 -4.58 5.11
CA GLY A 182 10.12 -3.74 4.21
C GLY A 182 9.34 -2.98 3.13
N GLN A 183 8.04 -3.22 2.98
CA GLN A 183 7.24 -2.71 1.86
C GLN A 183 6.06 -1.87 2.35
N SER A 184 5.91 -0.66 1.81
CA SER A 184 4.79 0.25 2.05
C SER A 184 4.65 1.22 0.86
N PRO A 185 3.54 1.97 0.75
CA PRO A 185 3.49 3.21 -0.03
C PRO A 185 4.55 4.23 0.42
N ALA A 186 4.41 5.47 -0.06
CA ALA A 186 5.18 6.61 0.43
C ALA A 186 5.19 6.62 1.97
N LEU A 187 6.38 6.76 2.55
CA LEU A 187 6.62 6.48 3.97
C LEU A 187 5.94 7.51 4.87
N ASP A 188 6.03 8.78 4.50
CA ASP A 188 5.34 9.91 5.10
C ASP A 188 3.82 9.69 5.16
N VAL A 189 3.22 9.30 4.04
CA VAL A 189 1.78 9.02 3.98
C VAL A 189 1.42 7.79 4.80
N THR A 190 2.30 6.78 4.83
CA THR A 190 2.14 5.57 5.66
C THR A 190 2.15 5.91 7.14
N VAL A 191 3.17 6.65 7.61
CA VAL A 191 3.31 7.08 9.01
C VAL A 191 2.15 7.99 9.41
N HIS A 192 1.74 8.91 8.53
CA HIS A 192 0.58 9.75 8.73
C HIS A 192 -0.69 8.91 8.99
N ALA A 193 -0.99 7.96 8.11
CA ALA A 193 -2.19 7.11 8.20
C ALA A 193 -2.15 6.10 9.37
N ILE A 194 -0.96 5.70 9.86
CA ILE A 194 -0.83 4.91 11.10
C ILE A 194 -1.17 5.75 12.33
N GLY A 195 -0.87 7.04 12.29
CA GLY A 195 -1.09 7.99 13.38
C GLY A 195 0.12 8.13 14.32
N LYS A 196 0.18 9.27 15.00
CA LYS A 196 1.31 9.68 15.84
C LYS A 196 1.67 8.68 16.94
N SER A 197 0.71 8.38 17.82
CA SER A 197 0.95 7.55 19.01
C SER A 197 1.42 6.14 18.65
N ARG A 198 0.80 5.52 17.63
CA ARG A 198 1.18 4.19 17.16
C ARG A 198 2.54 4.20 16.46
N SER A 199 2.80 5.22 15.64
CA SER A 199 4.11 5.36 14.98
C SER A 199 5.25 5.48 15.99
N VAL A 200 5.11 6.35 17.00
CA VAL A 200 6.11 6.52 18.06
C VAL A 200 6.30 5.24 18.88
N ALA A 201 5.22 4.57 19.29
CA ALA A 201 5.28 3.32 20.03
C ALA A 201 5.99 2.21 19.24
N ARG A 202 5.73 2.12 17.93
CA ARG A 202 6.36 1.14 17.04
C ARG A 202 7.85 1.43 16.79
N ILE A 203 8.24 2.71 16.73
CA ILE A 203 9.66 3.08 16.68
C ILE A 203 10.37 2.67 17.96
N ASN A 204 9.77 2.87 19.14
CA ASN A 204 10.34 2.39 20.41
C ASN A 204 10.51 0.87 20.40
N LYS A 205 9.51 0.11 19.93
CA LYS A 205 9.63 -1.34 19.76
C LYS A 205 10.80 -1.74 18.85
N ALA A 206 11.06 -0.97 17.78
CA ALA A 206 12.19 -1.23 16.90
C ALA A 206 13.55 -0.89 17.54
N LEU A 207 13.60 0.15 18.39
CA LEU A 207 14.78 0.50 19.17
C LEU A 207 15.11 -0.58 20.21
N ASP A 208 14.10 -1.08 20.93
CA ASP A 208 14.26 -2.19 21.88
C ASP A 208 14.80 -3.44 21.17
N PHE A 209 14.26 -3.77 20.00
CA PHE A 209 14.73 -4.89 19.17
C PHE A 209 16.20 -4.73 18.74
N ILE A 210 16.65 -3.51 18.43
CA ILE A 210 18.06 -3.24 18.11
C ILE A 210 18.94 -3.44 19.35
N ALA A 211 18.53 -2.93 20.51
CA ALA A 211 19.28 -3.06 21.76
C ALA A 211 19.43 -4.52 22.21
N GLU A 212 18.37 -5.32 22.10
CA GLU A 212 18.42 -6.76 22.40
C GLU A 212 19.44 -7.48 21.50
N ARG A 213 19.47 -7.15 20.20
CA ARG A 213 20.45 -7.72 19.26
C ARG A 213 21.89 -7.33 19.57
N GLU A 214 22.13 -6.11 20.03
CA GLU A 214 23.46 -5.68 20.48
C GLU A 214 23.91 -6.44 21.73
N SER A 215 23.00 -6.76 22.64
CA SER A 215 23.32 -7.52 23.86
C SER A 215 23.61 -9.01 23.64
N GLN A 216 23.18 -9.56 22.51
CA GLN A 216 23.34 -10.97 22.14
C GLN A 216 24.57 -11.22 21.24
N GLN A 217 25.29 -10.18 20.83
CA GLN A 217 26.54 -10.23 20.07
C GLN A 217 27.76 -10.06 20.98
#